data_AF-A0A7K3Y4L5-F1
#
_entry.id   AF-A0A7K3Y4L5-F1
#
_cell.length_a   1.000
_cell.length_b   1.000
_cell.length_c   1.000
_cell.angle_alpha   90.00
_cell.angle_beta   90.00
_cell.angle_gamma   90.00
#
_symmetry.space_group_name_H-M   'P 1'
#
loop_
_entity.id
_entity.type
_entity.pdbx_description
1 polymer ?
#
loop_
_entity_poly.entity_id
_entity_poly.type
_entity_poly.pdbx_seq_one_letter_code
_entity_poly.pdbx_strand_id
1 'polypeptide(L)'
;YSIMTDGHIAPCPIMVGMRDYYVGHIRTADPLHLPVTTPGSPCTECRLLDFCGGRCLYSNITRPWPEEGRRIVCGTVENLYSALMAALPEIRALIRDGRIRMKDFDHRKYNSCEIIP
;
A
#
# COMPACT_ATOMS: atom_id res chain seq x y z
N TYR A 1 -0.94 -7.50 -8.24
CA TYR A 1 -1.83 -8.62 -8.57
C TYR A 1 -1.26 -9.93 -8.06
N SER A 2 -2.11 -10.92 -7.84
CA SER A 2 -1.76 -12.28 -7.43
C SER A 2 -2.40 -13.27 -8.39
N ILE A 3 -1.65 -14.29 -8.81
CA ILE A 3 -2.13 -15.35 -9.71
C ILE A 3 -2.62 -16.52 -8.87
N MET A 4 -3.88 -16.90 -9.07
CA MET A 4 -4.52 -18.04 -8.41
C MET A 4 -4.04 -19.36 -9.02
N THR A 5 -4.25 -20.48 -8.32
CA THR A 5 -3.83 -21.81 -8.77
C THR A 5 -4.50 -22.26 -10.08
N ASP A 6 -5.65 -21.67 -10.43
CA ASP A 6 -6.36 -21.92 -11.67
C ASP A 6 -5.99 -20.95 -12.81
N GLY A 7 -5.11 -19.98 -12.56
CA GLY A 7 -4.68 -18.98 -13.53
C GLY A 7 -5.48 -17.67 -13.53
N HIS A 8 -6.50 -17.52 -12.67
CA HIS A 8 -7.16 -16.23 -12.49
C HIS A 8 -6.24 -15.22 -11.80
N ILE A 9 -6.47 -13.94 -12.08
CA ILE A 9 -5.67 -12.83 -11.57
C ILE A 9 -6.54 -12.04 -10.60
N ALA A 10 -6.11 -11.94 -9.35
CA ALA A 10 -6.76 -11.16 -8.30
C ALA A 10 -5.95 -9.89 -7.97
N PRO A 11 -6.59 -8.79 -7.53
CA PRO A 11 -5.90 -7.56 -7.15
C PRO A 11 -5.15 -7.69 -5.82
N CYS A 12 -5.59 -8.56 -4.92
CA CYS A 12 -4.99 -8.78 -3.61
C CYS A 12 -4.88 -10.28 -3.29
N PRO A 13 -3.76 -10.76 -2.71
CA PRO A 13 -3.54 -12.18 -2.44
C PRO A 13 -4.53 -12.78 -1.42
N ILE A 14 -5.16 -11.96 -0.57
CA ILE A 14 -6.17 -12.46 0.40
C ILE A 14 -7.55 -12.66 -0.24
N MET A 15 -7.79 -12.15 -1.45
CA MET A 15 -9.08 -12.25 -2.15
C MET A 15 -9.27 -13.59 -2.88
N VAL A 16 -8.65 -14.67 -2.39
CA VAL A 16 -8.79 -16.01 -2.96
C VAL A 16 -10.26 -16.43 -2.89
N GLY A 17 -10.81 -16.87 -4.02
CA GLY A 17 -12.21 -17.31 -4.12
C GLY A 17 -13.23 -16.18 -4.27
N MET A 18 -12.81 -14.91 -4.18
CA MET A 18 -13.67 -13.75 -4.38
C MET A 18 -13.76 -13.40 -5.88
N ARG A 19 -14.40 -14.26 -6.67
CA ARG A 19 -14.40 -14.21 -8.14
C ARG A 19 -14.89 -12.87 -8.72
N ASP A 20 -15.80 -12.19 -8.04
CA ASP A 20 -16.33 -10.88 -8.47
C ASP A 20 -15.25 -9.79 -8.54
N TYR A 21 -14.09 -10.01 -7.89
CA TYR A 21 -12.97 -9.09 -7.86
C TYR A 21 -11.82 -9.51 -8.77
N TYR A 22 -11.95 -10.62 -9.51
CA TYR A 22 -10.91 -11.05 -10.42
C TYR A 22 -10.82 -10.11 -11.62
N VAL A 23 -9.60 -9.77 -12.00
CA VAL A 23 -9.31 -8.76 -13.03
C VAL A 23 -8.90 -9.39 -14.37
N GLY A 24 -8.86 -10.72 -14.44
CA GLY A 24 -8.55 -11.43 -15.66
C GLY A 24 -8.04 -12.85 -15.43
N HIS A 25 -7.50 -13.43 -16.49
CA HIS A 25 -6.92 -14.77 -16.49
C HIS A 25 -5.62 -14.76 -17.31
N ILE A 26 -4.58 -15.47 -16.85
CA ILE A 26 -3.24 -15.44 -17.47
C ILE A 26 -3.19 -15.86 -18.95
N ARG A 27 -4.22 -16.57 -19.44
CA ARG A 27 -4.32 -17.03 -20.83
C ARG A 27 -4.91 -15.98 -21.79
N THR A 28 -5.66 -15.02 -21.27
CA THR A 28 -6.52 -14.15 -22.10
C THR A 28 -6.34 -12.67 -21.80
N ALA A 29 -5.88 -12.32 -20.59
CA ALA A 29 -5.66 -10.94 -20.21
C ALA A 29 -4.34 -10.41 -20.79
N ASP A 30 -4.34 -9.14 -21.20
CA ASP A 30 -3.12 -8.42 -21.50
C ASP A 30 -2.48 -7.94 -20.19
N PRO A 31 -1.26 -8.39 -19.85
CA PRO A 31 -0.62 -8.04 -18.58
C PRO A 31 -0.34 -6.53 -18.44
N LEU A 32 -0.25 -5.78 -19.54
CA LEU A 32 -0.03 -4.32 -19.51
C LEU A 32 -1.33 -3.52 -19.36
N HIS A 33 -2.50 -4.17 -19.51
CA HIS A 33 -3.81 -3.51 -19.51
C HIS A 33 -4.78 -4.16 -18.51
N LEU A 34 -4.27 -4.69 -17.39
CA LEU A 34 -5.11 -5.24 -16.32
C LEU A 34 -5.92 -4.14 -15.62
N PRO A 35 -7.22 -4.38 -15.31
CA PRO A 35 -8.03 -3.48 -14.50
C PRO A 35 -7.40 -3.17 -13.14
N VAL A 36 -7.27 -1.87 -12.82
CA VAL A 36 -6.73 -1.41 -11.54
C VAL A 36 -7.85 -1.34 -10.49
N THR A 37 -7.67 -2.04 -9.37
CA THR A 37 -8.59 -1.96 -8.24
C THR A 37 -8.11 -0.92 -7.23
N THR A 38 -8.92 0.10 -6.99
CA THR A 38 -8.60 1.20 -6.06
C THR A 38 -9.44 1.10 -4.78
N PRO A 39 -8.97 1.66 -3.65
CA PRO A 39 -9.80 1.81 -2.46
C PRO A 39 -10.98 2.76 -2.73
N GLY A 40 -12.11 2.51 -2.07
CA GLY A 40 -13.27 3.39 -2.03
C GLY A 40 -13.27 4.36 -0.83
N SER A 41 -14.35 5.13 -0.71
CA SER A 41 -14.60 6.05 0.42
C SER A 41 -14.46 5.34 1.78
N PRO A 42 -13.87 5.97 2.81
CA PRO A 42 -13.45 7.39 2.88
C PRO A 42 -12.07 7.68 2.28
N CYS A 43 -11.35 6.67 1.80
CA CYS A 43 -9.97 6.84 1.34
C CYS A 43 -9.88 7.74 0.09
N THR A 44 -10.88 7.71 -0.78
CA THR A 44 -10.96 8.55 -1.99
C THR A 44 -10.99 10.05 -1.71
N GLU A 45 -11.36 10.46 -0.50
CA GLU A 45 -11.42 11.86 -0.06
C GLU A 45 -10.32 12.19 0.97
N CYS A 46 -9.47 11.23 1.30
CA CYS A 46 -8.45 11.39 2.32
C CYS A 46 -7.21 12.13 1.77
N ARG A 47 -6.80 13.21 2.44
CA ARG A 47 -5.58 13.99 2.09
C ARG A 47 -4.28 13.18 2.13
N LEU A 48 -4.27 12.03 2.79
CA LEU A 48 -3.10 11.16 2.89
C LEU A 48 -3.13 10.02 1.88
N LEU A 49 -4.10 9.96 0.95
CA LEU A 49 -4.23 8.85 0.01
C LEU A 49 -2.93 8.59 -0.77
N ASP A 50 -2.27 9.64 -1.27
CA ASP A 50 -1.02 9.50 -2.03
C ASP A 50 0.15 8.95 -1.20
N PHE A 51 0.15 9.20 0.11
CA PHE A 51 1.14 8.65 1.04
C PHE A 51 0.76 7.25 1.55
N CYS A 52 -0.53 7.02 1.76
CA CYS A 52 -1.09 5.88 2.48
C CYS A 52 -1.49 4.71 1.55
N GLY A 53 -1.86 5.01 0.31
CA GLY A 53 -2.39 4.05 -0.67
C GLY A 53 -3.76 3.46 -0.30
N GLY A 54 -4.41 3.93 0.78
CA GLY A 54 -5.65 3.34 1.29
C GLY A 54 -5.45 2.04 2.09
N ARG A 55 -4.20 1.73 2.49
CA ARG A 55 -3.81 0.54 3.27
C ARG A 55 -4.33 -0.76 2.63
N CYS A 56 -4.99 -1.60 3.42
CA CYS A 56 -5.45 -2.92 2.99
C CYS A 56 -6.66 -2.78 2.08
N LEU A 57 -6.46 -2.99 0.78
CA LEU A 57 -7.52 -2.99 -0.23
C LEU A 57 -8.68 -3.91 0.14
N TYR A 58 -8.38 -5.12 0.61
CA TYR A 58 -9.39 -6.07 1.08
C TYR A 58 -10.25 -5.49 2.19
N SER A 59 -9.64 -4.95 3.24
CA SER A 59 -10.38 -4.35 4.34
C SER A 59 -11.21 -3.14 3.90
N ASN A 60 -10.67 -2.32 2.99
CA ASN A 60 -11.40 -1.16 2.47
C ASN A 60 -12.73 -1.57 1.80
N ILE A 61 -12.70 -2.65 1.01
CA ILE A 61 -13.82 -3.19 0.26
C ILE A 61 -14.77 -4.01 1.14
N THR A 62 -14.26 -5.02 1.85
CA THR A 62 -15.11 -6.00 2.56
C THR A 62 -15.56 -5.51 3.93
N ARG A 63 -14.89 -4.48 4.48
CA ARG A 63 -15.16 -3.88 5.80
C ARG A 63 -15.41 -4.94 6.88
N PRO A 64 -14.46 -5.88 7.10
CA PRO A 64 -14.69 -7.03 7.99
C PRO A 64 -14.63 -6.65 9.48
N TRP A 65 -14.24 -5.42 9.79
CA TRP A 65 -14.07 -4.91 11.16
C TRP A 65 -14.95 -3.70 11.43
N PRO A 66 -15.32 -3.45 12.70
CA PRO A 66 -16.01 -2.24 13.10
C PRO A 66 -15.23 -0.96 12.73
N GLU A 67 -15.97 0.14 12.55
CA GLU A 67 -15.40 1.42 12.15
C GLU A 67 -14.38 1.98 13.15
N GLU A 68 -14.53 1.67 14.44
CA GLU A 68 -13.55 2.06 15.47
C GLU A 68 -12.16 1.47 15.20
N GLY A 69 -12.06 0.16 14.91
CA GLY A 69 -10.79 -0.48 14.60
C GLY A 69 -10.15 0.10 13.34
N ARG A 70 -10.96 0.43 12.33
CA ARG A 70 -10.51 1.11 11.11
C ARG A 70 -9.94 2.49 11.41
N ARG A 71 -10.61 3.28 12.25
CA ARG A 71 -10.13 4.61 12.67
C ARG A 71 -8.81 4.53 13.42
N ILE A 72 -8.63 3.54 14.30
CA ILE A 72 -7.35 3.32 14.99
C ILE A 72 -6.24 3.06 13.97
N VAL A 73 -6.46 2.15 13.01
CA VAL A 73 -5.48 1.87 11.95
C VAL A 73 -5.16 3.12 11.13
N CYS A 74 -6.17 3.89 10.71
CA CYS A 74 -5.96 5.16 10.01
C CYS A 74 -5.13 6.15 10.84
N GLY A 75 -5.44 6.28 12.13
CA GLY A 75 -4.69 7.13 13.06
C GLY A 75 -3.21 6.73 13.19
N THR A 76 -2.87 5.44 13.10
CA THR A 76 -1.45 5.03 13.08
C THR A 76 -0.69 5.57 11.86
N VAL A 77 -1.37 5.68 10.71
CA VAL A 77 -0.78 6.21 9.47
C VAL A 77 -0.64 7.73 9.55
N GLU A 78 -1.64 8.42 10.08
CA GLU A 78 -1.59 9.87 10.32
C GLU A 78 -0.45 10.23 11.26
N ASN A 79 -0.26 9.46 12.33
CA ASN A 79 0.86 9.61 13.25
C ASN A 79 2.21 9.37 12.57
N LEU A 80 2.34 8.27 11.80
CA LEU A 80 3.55 7.96 11.04
C LEU A 80 3.91 9.09 10.07
N TYR A 81 2.94 9.55 9.28
CA TYR A 81 3.14 10.66 8.35
C TYR A 81 3.62 11.92 9.07
N SER A 82 2.96 12.29 10.16
CA SER A 82 3.29 13.49 10.92
C SER A 82 4.70 13.42 11.51
N ALA A 83 5.07 12.27 12.07
CA ALA A 83 6.41 12.05 12.62
C ALA A 83 7.51 12.10 11.55
N LEU A 84 7.28 11.48 10.39
CA LEU A 84 8.23 11.53 9.28
C LEU A 84 8.40 12.94 8.74
N MET A 85 7.29 13.66 8.54
CA MET A 85 7.32 15.05 8.05
C MET A 85 8.00 16.01 9.03
N ALA A 86 7.87 15.77 10.34
CA ALA A 86 8.56 16.54 11.36
C ALA A 86 10.08 16.31 11.34
N ALA A 87 10.54 15.08 11.10
CA ALA A 87 11.96 14.74 11.04
C ALA A 87 12.63 15.12 9.70
N LEU A 88 11.86 15.18 8.61
CA LEU A 88 12.39 15.35 7.25
C LEU A 88 13.27 16.60 7.05
N PRO A 89 12.97 17.79 7.62
CA PRO A 89 13.82 18.96 7.49
C PRO A 89 15.22 18.76 8.08
N GLU A 90 15.31 18.10 9.24
CA GLU A 90 16.59 17.81 9.90
C GLU A 90 17.41 16.83 9.06
N ILE A 91 16.79 15.74 8.58
CA ILE A 91 17.45 14.76 7.71
C ILE A 91 18.00 15.44 6.45
N ARG A 92 17.23 16.34 5.82
CA ARG A 92 17.68 17.10 4.65
C ARG A 92 18.87 18.02 4.98
N ALA A 93 18.89 18.65 6.15
CA ALA A 93 20.02 19.47 6.59
C ALA A 93 21.27 18.61 6.80
N LEU A 94 21.15 17.46 7.46
CA LEU A 94 22.26 16.53 7.68
C LEU A 94 22.85 15.99 6.37
N ILE A 95 22.01 15.74 5.36
CA ILE A 95 22.45 15.34 4.02
C ILE A 95 23.25 16.46 3.36
N ARG A 96 22.72 17.70 3.40
CA ARG A 96 23.37 18.87 2.81
C ARG A 96 24.72 19.16 3.48
N ASP A 97 24.81 18.97 4.79
CA ASP A 97 26.04 19.18 5.57
C ASP A 97 27.02 18.00 5.43
N GLY A 98 26.68 16.96 4.66
CA GLY A 98 27.52 15.79 4.41
C GLY A 98 27.69 14.84 5.60
N ARG A 99 26.91 15.03 6.68
CA ARG A 99 26.95 14.20 7.89
C ARG A 99 26.34 12.82 7.68
N ILE A 100 25.35 12.73 6.80
CA ILE A 100 24.73 11.49 6.33
C ILE A 100 24.59 11.56 4.80
N ARG A 101 24.44 10.42 4.14
CA ARG A 101 24.30 10.31 2.68
C ARG A 101 23.01 9.60 2.34
N MET A 102 22.45 9.88 1.16
CA MET A 102 21.24 9.19 0.68
C MET A 102 21.39 7.67 0.68
N LYS A 103 22.56 7.16 0.29
CA LYS A 103 22.85 5.71 0.30
C LYS A 103 22.86 5.08 1.70
N ASP A 104 22.93 5.87 2.76
CA ASP A 104 22.85 5.34 4.13
C ASP A 104 21.40 4.91 4.47
N PHE A 105 20.42 5.29 3.63
CA PHE A 105 19.03 4.83 3.68
C PHE A 105 18.74 3.65 2.72
N ASP A 106 19.76 3.13 2.01
CA ASP A 106 19.57 1.99 1.12
C ASP A 106 19.17 0.75 1.93
N HIS A 107 18.02 0.18 1.61
CA HIS A 107 17.60 -1.09 2.19
C HIS A 107 18.34 -2.26 1.52
N ARG A 108 18.56 -3.34 2.26
CA ARG A 108 19.15 -4.57 1.69
C ARG A 108 18.19 -5.15 0.64
N LYS A 109 18.74 -5.53 -0.52
CA LYS A 109 18.01 -6.15 -1.64
C LYS A 109 17.17 -7.37 -1.22
N TYR A 110 17.69 -8.16 -0.27
CA TYR A 110 16.96 -9.27 0.35
C TYR A 110 16.72 -8.93 1.80
N ASN A 111 15.66 -8.17 2.05
CA ASN A 111 15.10 -7.99 3.37
C ASN A 111 13.83 -8.84 3.43
N SER A 112 13.68 -9.67 4.46
CA SER A 112 12.49 -10.53 4.65
C SER A 112 11.26 -9.74 5.09
N CYS A 113 11.42 -8.46 5.43
CA CYS A 113 10.30 -7.58 5.68
C CYS A 113 9.56 -7.30 4.36
N GLU A 114 8.24 -7.47 4.38
CA GLU A 114 7.36 -6.94 3.33
C GLU A 114 7.55 -5.42 3.29
N ILE A 115 8.34 -4.94 2.33
CA ILE A 115 8.46 -3.52 2.04
C ILE A 115 7.24 -3.20 1.19
N ILE A 116 6.20 -2.65 1.84
CA ILE A 116 5.06 -2.07 1.15
C ILE A 116 5.58 -0.75 0.54
N PRO A 117 5.70 -0.65 -0.80
CA PRO A 117 6.23 0.54 -1.46
C PRO A 117 5.29 1.73 -1.32
#